data_AF-A0A820QHW4-F1
#
_entry.id   AF-A0A820QHW4-F1
#
_cell.length_a   1.000
_cell.length_b   1.000
_cell.length_c   1.000
_cell.angle_alpha   90.00
_cell.angle_beta   90.00
_cell.angle_gamma   90.00
#
_symmetry.space_group_name_H-M   'P 1'
#
loop_
_entity.id
_entity.type
_entity.pdbx_description
1 polymer ?
#
loop_
_entity_poly.entity_id
_entity_poly.type
_entity_poly.pdbx_seq_one_letter_code
_entity_poly.pdbx_strand_id
1 'polypeptide(L)'
;PEIRKTIISFIEEACQHDPEVIVKVIDSLRLLLYDDNVLVQKKLIVSMITIYRLTLKWLSKSRLVDENVRSMWESMVNMKIHIMAMLDSDNDGLRTVAIKFIEMLALVLSRRSQRRIE
;
A
#
# COMPACT_ATOMS: atom_id res chain seq x y z
N PRO A 1 -7.80 -0.17 19.23
CA PRO A 1 -6.61 -0.37 18.34
C PRO A 1 -6.57 -1.76 17.72
N GLU A 2 -6.70 -2.83 18.52
CA GLU A 2 -6.61 -4.22 18.03
C GLU A 2 -7.62 -4.57 16.94
N ILE A 3 -8.90 -4.23 17.12
CA ILE A 3 -9.95 -4.47 16.11
C ILE A 3 -9.58 -3.82 14.76
N ARG A 4 -9.07 -2.59 14.77
CA ARG A 4 -8.67 -1.89 13.54
C ARG A 4 -7.47 -2.56 12.87
N LYS A 5 -6.50 -3.03 13.64
CA LYS A 5 -5.38 -3.83 13.11
C LYS A 5 -5.88 -5.15 12.51
N THR A 6 -6.85 -5.81 13.12
CA THR A 6 -7.50 -7.01 12.58
C THR A 6 -8.22 -6.72 11.27
N ILE A 7 -8.94 -5.60 11.18
CA ILE A 7 -9.60 -5.15 9.94
C ILE A 7 -8.55 -4.94 8.84
N ILE A 8 -7.42 -4.29 9.14
CA ILE A 8 -6.32 -4.11 8.18
C ILE A 8 -5.82 -5.47 7.68
N SER A 9 -5.53 -6.42 8.58
CA SER A 9 -5.08 -7.76 8.20
C SER A 9 -6.12 -8.49 7.35
N PHE A 10 -7.40 -8.37 7.68
CA PHE A 10 -8.49 -8.96 6.91
C PHE A 10 -8.57 -8.38 5.49
N ILE A 11 -8.44 -7.06 5.34
CA ILE A 11 -8.43 -6.41 4.03
C ILE A 11 -7.20 -6.85 3.23
N GLU A 12 -6.02 -6.91 3.85
CA GLU A 12 -4.80 -7.40 3.22
C GLU A 12 -4.97 -8.82 2.68
N GLU A 13 -5.55 -9.72 3.47
CA GLU A 13 -5.83 -11.11 3.05
C GLU A 13 -6.86 -11.18 1.93
N ALA A 14 -7.93 -10.38 2.02
CA ALA A 14 -8.93 -10.30 0.96
C ALA A 14 -8.32 -9.81 -0.37
N CYS A 15 -7.42 -8.82 -0.34
CA CYS A 15 -6.73 -8.33 -1.53
C CYS A 15 -5.70 -9.33 -2.09
N GLN A 16 -5.15 -10.23 -1.25
CA GLN A 16 -4.29 -11.32 -1.71
C GLN A 16 -5.07 -12.38 -2.48
N HIS A 17 -6.30 -12.67 -2.05
CA HIS A 17 -7.18 -13.62 -2.73
C HIS A 17 -7.86 -13.04 -3.96
N ASP A 18 -8.37 -11.82 -3.86
CA ASP A 18 -9.05 -11.10 -4.93
C ASP A 18 -8.57 -9.63 -4.95
N PRO A 19 -7.60 -9.28 -5.82
CA PRO A 19 -7.05 -7.93 -5.90
C PRO A 19 -8.08 -6.85 -6.26
N GLU A 20 -9.22 -7.19 -6.87
CA GLU A 20 -10.26 -6.22 -7.27
C GLU A 20 -11.01 -5.66 -6.06
N VAL A 21 -10.99 -6.39 -4.92
CA VAL A 21 -11.55 -5.93 -3.64
C VAL A 21 -11.00 -4.57 -3.24
N ILE A 22 -9.77 -4.22 -3.63
CA ILE A 22 -9.15 -2.93 -3.31
C ILE A 22 -10.02 -1.73 -3.71
N VAL A 23 -10.75 -1.83 -4.83
CA VAL A 23 -11.63 -0.77 -5.33
C VAL A 23 -12.72 -0.42 -4.33
N LYS A 24 -13.19 -1.39 -3.54
CA LYS A 24 -14.26 -1.21 -2.55
C LYS A 24 -13.76 -0.74 -1.18
N VAL A 25 -12.48 -0.94 -0.88
CA VAL A 25 -11.92 -0.77 0.49
C VAL A 25 -10.86 0.32 0.58
N ILE A 26 -10.46 0.93 -0.54
CA ILE A 26 -9.40 1.95 -0.58
C ILE A 26 -9.68 3.14 0.34
N ASP A 27 -10.93 3.61 0.41
CA ASP A 27 -11.31 4.72 1.29
C ASP A 27 -11.19 4.33 2.77
N SER A 28 -11.54 3.09 3.14
CA SER A 28 -11.36 2.56 4.50
C SER A 28 -9.87 2.51 4.88
N LEU A 29 -9.01 2.08 3.95
CA LEU A 29 -7.56 2.08 4.16
C LEU A 29 -7.02 3.51 4.27
N ARG A 30 -7.52 4.45 3.47
CA ARG A 30 -7.15 5.87 3.58
C ARG A 30 -7.50 6.41 4.96
N LEU A 31 -8.70 6.15 5.48
CA LEU A 31 -9.11 6.57 6.83
C LEU A 31 -8.18 5.99 7.92
N LEU A 32 -7.80 4.72 7.79
CA LEU A 32 -6.89 4.06 8.74
C LEU A 32 -5.45 4.59 8.68
N LEU A 33 -5.06 5.28 7.60
CA LEU A 33 -3.75 5.93 7.47
C LEU A 33 -3.64 7.18 8.33
N TYR A 34 -4.77 7.87 8.53
CA TYR A 34 -4.89 9.06 9.38
C TYR A 34 -5.36 8.73 10.80
N ASP A 35 -5.26 7.46 11.22
CA ASP A 35 -5.69 7.02 12.54
C ASP A 35 -4.84 7.67 13.64
N ASP A 36 -5.47 8.14 14.73
CA ASP A 36 -4.75 8.76 15.86
C ASP A 36 -3.76 7.81 16.53
N ASN A 37 -3.93 6.49 16.37
CA ASN A 37 -3.06 5.50 16.95
C ASN A 37 -1.94 5.09 16.00
N VAL A 38 -0.72 5.48 16.33
CA VAL A 38 0.50 5.13 15.57
C VAL A 38 0.68 3.62 15.34
N LEU A 39 0.16 2.75 16.19
CA LEU A 39 0.23 1.30 15.99
C LEU A 39 -0.68 0.84 14.84
N VAL A 40 -1.82 1.51 14.65
CA VAL A 40 -2.74 1.25 13.53
C VAL A 40 -2.11 1.74 12.23
N GLN A 41 -1.57 2.96 12.23
CA GLN A 41 -0.83 3.51 11.09
C GLN A 41 0.33 2.59 10.68
N LYS A 42 1.16 2.16 11.64
CA LYS A 42 2.28 1.22 11.37
C LYS A 42 1.78 -0.09 10.76
N LYS A 43 0.73 -0.70 11.32
CA LYS A 43 0.16 -1.93 10.77
C LYS A 43 -0.35 -1.71 9.35
N LEU A 44 -1.02 -0.60 9.08
CA LEU A 44 -1.49 -0.27 7.74
C LEU A 44 -0.32 -0.14 6.76
N ILE A 45 0.72 0.63 7.10
CA ILE A 45 1.89 0.82 6.21
C ILE A 45 2.55 -0.51 5.88
N VAL A 46 2.67 -1.41 6.87
CA VAL A 46 3.18 -2.77 6.64
C VAL A 46 2.30 -3.54 5.66
N SER A 47 0.96 -3.49 5.82
CA SER A 47 0.03 -4.15 4.88
C SER A 47 0.02 -3.52 3.49
N MET A 48 0.26 -2.22 3.38
CA MET A 48 0.36 -1.51 2.10
C MET A 48 1.55 -1.99 1.25
N ILE A 49 2.60 -2.57 1.87
CA ILE A 49 3.71 -3.21 1.13
C ILE A 49 3.19 -4.33 0.23
N THR A 50 2.31 -5.17 0.78
CA THR A 50 1.69 -6.29 0.07
C THR A 50 0.65 -5.77 -0.91
N ILE A 51 -0.30 -4.95 -0.44
CA ILE A 51 -1.44 -4.47 -1.21
C ILE A 51 -0.97 -3.69 -2.44
N TYR A 52 -0.06 -2.74 -2.31
CA TYR A 52 0.41 -1.92 -3.44
C TYR A 52 1.02 -2.77 -4.56
N ARG A 53 1.85 -3.76 -4.20
CA ARG A 53 2.47 -4.70 -5.16
C ARG A 53 1.41 -5.50 -5.91
N LEU A 54 0.41 -6.01 -5.20
CA LEU A 54 -0.68 -6.79 -5.79
C LEU A 54 -1.56 -5.95 -6.70
N THR A 55 -1.95 -4.76 -6.24
CA THR A 55 -2.75 -3.82 -7.05
C THR A 55 -2.02 -3.44 -8.32
N LEU A 56 -0.73 -3.11 -8.26
CA LEU A 56 0.05 -2.78 -9.46
C LEU A 56 0.18 -3.98 -10.42
N LYS A 57 0.42 -5.18 -9.89
CA LYS A 57 0.47 -6.41 -10.69
C LYS A 57 -0.88 -6.72 -11.35
N TRP A 58 -1.99 -6.48 -10.65
CA TRP A 58 -3.33 -6.64 -11.19
C TRP A 58 -3.63 -5.61 -12.28
N LEU A 59 -3.40 -4.32 -12.00
CA LEU A 59 -3.61 -3.23 -12.96
C LEU A 59 -2.80 -3.42 -14.24
N SER A 60 -1.55 -3.87 -14.15
CA SER A 60 -0.71 -4.11 -15.35
C SER A 60 -1.23 -5.24 -16.26
N LYS A 61 -2.16 -6.05 -15.78
CA LYS A 61 -2.83 -7.12 -16.55
C LYS A 61 -4.27 -6.78 -16.93
N SER A 62 -4.86 -5.76 -16.30
CA SER A 62 -6.25 -5.39 -16.57
C SER A 62 -6.38 -4.81 -17.97
N ARG A 63 -7.39 -5.28 -18.71
CA ARG A 63 -7.66 -4.82 -20.08
C ARG A 63 -8.58 -3.60 -20.12
N LEU A 64 -9.35 -3.36 -19.06
CA LEU A 64 -10.31 -2.27 -18.95
C LEU A 64 -10.12 -1.59 -17.59
N VAL A 65 -9.86 -0.28 -17.63
CA VAL A 65 -9.76 0.58 -16.45
C VAL A 65 -10.93 1.54 -16.53
N ASP A 66 -11.94 1.30 -15.70
CA ASP A 66 -13.08 2.21 -15.56
C ASP A 66 -12.76 3.35 -14.58
N GLU A 67 -13.73 4.23 -14.36
CA GLU A 67 -13.56 5.40 -13.50
C GLU A 67 -13.37 5.03 -12.01
N ASN A 68 -13.98 3.94 -11.55
CA ASN A 68 -13.81 3.48 -10.17
C ASN A 68 -12.38 2.98 -9.93
N VAL A 69 -11.84 2.22 -10.89
CA VAL A 69 -10.44 1.75 -10.84
C VAL A 69 -9.47 2.93 -10.92
N ARG A 70 -9.76 3.94 -11.76
CA ARG A 70 -8.96 5.17 -11.84
C ARG A 70 -8.94 5.92 -10.50
N SER A 71 -10.12 6.17 -9.93
CA SER A 71 -10.27 6.85 -8.63
C SER A 71 -9.58 6.09 -7.48
N MET A 72 -9.69 4.76 -7.48
CA MET A 72 -8.95 3.91 -6.53
C MET A 72 -7.44 4.10 -6.70
N TRP A 73 -6.93 4.11 -7.93
CA TRP A 73 -5.51 4.28 -8.18
C TRP A 73 -5.01 5.67 -7.79
N GLU A 74 -5.80 6.72 -8.02
CA GLU A 74 -5.49 8.07 -7.54
C GLU A 74 -5.40 8.11 -6.01
N SER A 75 -6.34 7.48 -5.31
CA SER A 75 -6.30 7.33 -3.86
C SER A 75 -5.07 6.54 -3.39
N MET A 76 -4.70 5.47 -4.09
CA MET A 76 -3.48 4.68 -3.84
C MET A 76 -2.21 5.53 -3.99
N VAL A 77 -2.14 6.37 -5.03
CA VAL A 77 -1.01 7.29 -5.27
C VAL A 77 -0.91 8.34 -4.16
N ASN A 78 -2.04 8.89 -3.73
CA ASN A 78 -2.08 9.86 -2.63
C ASN A 78 -1.62 9.23 -1.31
N MET A 79 -2.09 8.03 -1.00
CA MET A 79 -1.62 7.27 0.17
C MET A 79 -0.13 6.97 0.09
N LYS A 80 0.39 6.58 -1.07
CA LYS A 80 1.83 6.36 -1.31
C LYS A 80 2.64 7.62 -0.99
N ILE A 81 2.22 8.79 -1.49
CA ILE A 81 2.89 10.08 -1.23
C ILE A 81 2.87 10.39 0.27
N HIS A 82 1.74 10.19 0.93
CA HIS A 82 1.62 10.41 2.37
C HIS A 82 2.56 9.50 3.18
N ILE A 83 2.63 8.21 2.86
CA ILE A 83 3.56 7.27 3.51
C ILE A 83 5.02 7.69 3.26
N MET A 84 5.35 8.19 2.08
CA MET A 84 6.69 8.71 1.80
C MET A 84 7.04 9.92 2.68
N ALA A 85 6.09 10.83 2.92
CA ALA A 85 6.28 11.96 3.81
C ALA A 85 6.46 11.55 5.29
N MET A 86 6.01 10.35 5.69
CA MET A 86 6.23 9.82 7.03
C MET A 86 7.69 9.46 7.34
N LEU A 87 8.60 9.52 6.35
CA LEU A 87 10.05 9.47 6.60
C LEU A 87 10.52 10.59 7.53
N ASP A 88 9.85 11.74 7.50
CA ASP A 88 10.17 12.91 8.33
C ASP A 88 9.39 12.92 9.65
N SER A 89 8.69 11.83 9.99
CA SER A 89 7.93 11.73 11.24
C SER A 89 8.86 11.72 12.46
N ASP A 90 8.46 12.38 13.55
CA ASP A 90 9.15 12.27 14.85
C ASP A 90 9.07 10.85 15.45
N ASN A 91 8.10 10.03 15.00
CA ASN A 91 7.95 8.66 15.48
C ASN A 91 8.89 7.69 14.72
N ASP A 92 9.90 7.18 15.42
CA ASP A 92 10.88 6.24 14.85
C ASP A 92 10.26 4.98 14.24
N GLY A 93 9.19 4.49 14.87
CA GLY A 93 8.46 3.33 14.38
C GLY A 93 7.77 3.58 13.03
N LEU A 94 7.25 4.79 12.80
CA LEU A 94 6.66 5.17 11.50
C LEU A 94 7.73 5.33 10.44
N ARG A 95 8.85 6.02 10.75
CA ARG A 95 9.98 6.14 9.83
C ARG A 95 10.49 4.76 9.38
N THR A 96 10.66 3.84 10.33
CA THR A 96 11.13 2.48 10.07
C THR A 96 10.24 1.73 9.07
N VAL A 97 8.91 1.79 9.23
CA VAL A 97 7.99 1.11 8.29
C VAL A 97 7.86 1.84 6.96
N ALA A 98 7.97 3.17 6.95
CA ALA A 98 7.98 3.98 5.72
C ALA A 98 9.19 3.64 4.83
N ILE A 99 10.38 3.46 5.43
CA ILE A 99 11.59 3.02 4.70
C ILE A 99 11.33 1.69 3.98
N LYS A 100 10.76 0.70 4.68
CA LYS A 100 10.45 -0.61 4.07
C LYS A 100 9.42 -0.51 2.94
N PHE A 101 8.44 0.38 3.07
CA PHE A 101 7.49 0.64 2.00
C PHE A 101 8.19 1.25 0.77
N ILE A 102 9.07 2.21 0.96
CA ILE A 102 9.84 2.85 -0.12
C ILE A 102 10.82 1.87 -0.78
N GLU A 103 11.46 0.99 -0.01
CA GLU A 103 12.29 -0.09 -0.54
C GLU A 103 11.47 -0.96 -1.50
N MET A 104 10.26 -1.37 -1.09
CA MET A 104 9.34 -2.11 -1.96
C MET A 104 8.99 -1.30 -3.21
N LEU A 105 8.67 -0.01 -3.09
CA LEU A 105 8.39 0.85 -4.25
C LEU A 105 9.56 0.90 -5.22
N ALA A 106 10.79 1.09 -4.72
CA ALA A 106 12.00 1.13 -5.53
C ALA A 106 12.17 -0.17 -6.31
N LEU A 107 11.88 -1.32 -5.70
CA LEU A 107 11.94 -2.62 -6.37
C LEU A 107 10.84 -2.83 -7.42
N VAL A 108 9.59 -2.43 -7.15
CA VAL A 108 8.46 -2.70 -8.07
C VAL A 108 8.29 -1.65 -9.16
N LEU A 109 8.82 -0.44 -8.96
CA LEU A 109 8.74 0.67 -9.92
C LEU A 109 10.04 0.88 -10.72
N SER A 110 11.06 0.03 -10.50
CA SER A 110 12.28 0.03 -11.31
C SER A 110 12.29 -1.14 -12.29
N ARG A 111 13.04 -0.98 -13.39
CA ARG A 111 13.30 -2.09 -14.32
C ARG A 111 14.26 -3.07 -13.66
N ARG A 112 13.93 -4.37 -13.73
CA ARG A 112 14.85 -5.42 -13.31
C ARG A 112 16.09 -5.40 -14.20
N SER A 113 17.27 -5.27 -13.60
CA SER A 113 18.53 -5.40 -14.32
C SER A 113 18.75 -6.86 -14.74
N GLN A 114 19.07 -7.09 -16.01
CA GLN A 114 19.62 -8.37 -16.45
C GLN A 114 21.06 -8.45 -15.93
N ARG A 115 21.36 -9.43 -15.07
CA ARG A 115 22.76 -9.78 -14.80
C ARG A 115 23.36 -10.24 -16.12
N ARG A 116 24.29 -9.47 -16.70
CA ARG A 116 25.21 -10.00 -17.70
C ARG A 116 26.08 -11.03 -16.97
N ILE A 117 25.91 -12.30 -17.32
CA ILE A 117 26.89 -13.33 -16.99
C ILE A 117 27.96 -13.16 -18.07
N GLU A 118 29.04 -12.48 -17.72
CA GLU A 118 30.28 -12.46 -18.49
C GLU A 118 31.14 -13.67 -18.07
#